data_AF-A0A7X8JY37-F1
#
_entry.id   AF-A0A7X8JY37-F1
#
_cell.length_a   1.000
_cell.length_b   1.000
_cell.length_c   1.000
_cell.angle_alpha   90.00
_cell.angle_beta   90.00
_cell.angle_gamma   90.00
#
_symmetry.space_group_name_H-M   'P 1'
#
loop_
_entity.id
_entity.type
_entity.pdbx_description
1 polymer ?
#
loop_
_entity_poly.entity_id
_entity_poly.type
_entity_poly.pdbx_seq_one_letter_code
_entity_poly.pdbx_strand_id
1 'polypeptide(L)'
;MILKNKKGLSLTELLIAVALIGLISPLIFTIFVFGIEDYATTTKYVDQQYSVMEVIRYIRQDVEAAKRVTYVLDDSANIKEVIFEFPDESLRFWKFGSFHETDDDIDTVNGLGLKNVKEYDERDEVTGVYSFTDSVEYTGVIDRLDLTQSKFDVDTFSGDGPTQLILTIKPEQLNKTKYKGRNINENIITEFSVRYKLFGKYTEGD
;
A
#
# COMPACT_ATOMS: atom_id res chain seq x y z
N MET A 1 15.71 -43.71 -51.69
CA MET A 1 15.14 -44.69 -50.74
C MET A 1 15.80 -44.46 -49.39
N ILE A 2 15.08 -43.89 -48.42
CA ILE A 2 15.63 -43.56 -47.09
C ILE A 2 15.42 -44.78 -46.19
N LEU A 3 16.50 -45.44 -45.77
CA LEU A 3 16.47 -46.56 -44.84
C LEU A 3 15.99 -46.08 -43.46
N LYS A 4 14.74 -46.40 -43.10
CA LYS A 4 14.24 -46.24 -41.72
C LYS A 4 14.90 -47.31 -40.83
N ASN A 5 15.86 -46.90 -40.01
CA ASN A 5 16.47 -47.73 -38.98
C ASN A 5 15.45 -48.02 -37.86
N LYS A 6 15.02 -49.28 -37.72
CA LYS A 6 14.11 -49.75 -36.66
C LYS A 6 14.87 -50.56 -35.60
N LYS A 7 15.85 -49.95 -34.91
CA LYS A 7 16.45 -50.57 -33.72
C LYS A 7 15.55 -50.26 -32.52
N GLY A 8 14.99 -51.29 -31.90
CA GLY A 8 14.32 -51.15 -30.59
C GLY A 8 15.35 -50.87 -29.49
N LEU A 9 14.90 -50.28 -28.38
CA LEU A 9 15.72 -50.05 -27.20
C LEU A 9 16.13 -51.38 -26.57
N SER A 10 17.43 -51.56 -26.31
CA SER A 10 17.92 -52.69 -25.51
C SER A 10 17.49 -52.55 -24.05
N LEU A 11 17.26 -53.67 -23.35
CA LEU A 11 16.99 -53.68 -21.91
C LEU A 11 18.11 -52.99 -21.12
N THR A 12 19.37 -53.16 -21.56
CA THR A 12 20.53 -52.53 -20.92
C THR A 12 20.54 -51.01 -21.12
N GLU A 13 20.16 -50.53 -22.31
CA GLU A 13 20.03 -49.10 -22.59
C GLU A 13 18.91 -48.47 -21.76
N LEU A 14 17.78 -49.18 -21.61
CA LEU A 14 16.67 -48.76 -20.75
C LEU A 14 17.10 -48.65 -19.28
N LEU A 15 17.79 -49.67 -18.74
CA LEU A 15 18.27 -49.68 -17.36
C LEU A 15 19.23 -48.53 -17.07
N ILE A 16 20.17 -48.28 -17.99
CA ILE A 16 21.12 -47.17 -17.87
C ILE A 16 20.38 -45.82 -17.92
N ALA A 17 19.42 -45.66 -18.83
CA ALA A 17 18.65 -44.42 -18.93
C ALA A 17 17.82 -44.14 -17.66
N VAL A 18 17.15 -45.16 -17.12
CA VAL A 18 16.35 -45.02 -15.88
C VAL A 18 17.25 -44.70 -14.68
N ALA A 19 18.40 -45.35 -14.57
CA ALA A 19 19.37 -45.06 -13.51
C ALA A 19 19.88 -43.61 -13.58
N LEU A 20 20.18 -43.10 -14.78
CA LEU A 20 20.60 -41.72 -14.98
C LEU A 20 19.49 -40.73 -14.64
N ILE A 21 18.25 -40.98 -15.05
CA ILE A 21 17.11 -40.14 -14.69
C ILE A 21 16.92 -40.12 -13.17
N GLY A 22 17.01 -41.28 -12.51
CA GLY A 22 16.90 -41.37 -11.06
C GLY A 22 17.97 -40.59 -10.31
N LEU A 23 19.21 -40.55 -10.84
CA LEU A 23 20.30 -39.76 -10.26
C LEU A 23 20.17 -38.26 -10.51
N ILE A 24 19.70 -37.86 -11.69
CA ILE A 24 19.61 -36.45 -12.10
C ILE A 24 18.32 -35.80 -11.59
N SER A 25 17.23 -36.55 -11.45
CA SER A 25 15.91 -36.01 -11.08
C SER A 25 15.91 -35.23 -9.77
N PRO A 26 16.57 -35.67 -8.67
CA PRO A 26 16.63 -34.90 -7.44
C PRO A 26 17.32 -33.55 -7.62
N LEU A 27 18.37 -33.48 -8.43
CA LEU A 27 19.10 -32.24 -8.72
C LEU A 27 18.23 -31.24 -9.49
N ILE A 28 17.50 -31.70 -10.51
CA ILE A 28 16.58 -30.85 -11.26
C ILE A 28 15.45 -30.37 -10.33
N PHE A 29 14.93 -31.26 -9.49
CA PHE A 29 13.85 -30.93 -8.57
C PHE A 29 14.25 -29.86 -7.55
N THR A 30 15.46 -29.93 -6.98
CA THR A 30 15.91 -28.89 -6.03
C THR A 30 16.08 -27.52 -6.69
N ILE A 31 16.62 -27.47 -7.91
CA ILE A 31 16.73 -26.23 -8.69
C ILE A 31 15.34 -25.66 -8.98
N PHE A 32 14.39 -26.53 -9.34
CA PHE A 32 13.03 -26.12 -9.64
C PHE A 32 12.31 -25.55 -8.40
N VAL A 33 12.37 -26.23 -7.26
CA VAL A 33 11.79 -25.75 -6.00
C VAL A 33 12.42 -24.43 -5.59
N PHE A 34 13.75 -24.31 -5.68
CA PHE A 34 14.44 -23.06 -5.42
C PHE A 34 13.94 -21.93 -6.34
N GLY A 35 13.76 -22.20 -7.63
CA GLY A 35 13.24 -21.22 -8.59
C GLY A 35 11.83 -20.74 -8.25
N ILE A 36 10.94 -21.65 -7.81
CA ILE A 36 9.58 -21.28 -7.36
C ILE A 36 9.64 -20.39 -6.11
N GLU A 37 10.44 -20.78 -5.11
CA GLU A 37 10.60 -19.98 -3.88
C GLU A 37 11.16 -18.58 -4.20
N ASP A 38 12.15 -18.52 -5.08
CA ASP A 38 12.80 -17.29 -5.50
C ASP A 38 11.83 -16.34 -6.21
N TYR A 39 11.08 -16.88 -7.17
CA TYR A 39 10.04 -16.16 -7.90
C TYR A 39 8.96 -15.64 -6.95
N ALA A 40 8.36 -16.53 -6.15
CA ALA A 40 7.25 -16.15 -5.26
C ALA A 40 7.65 -15.08 -4.23
N THR A 41 8.86 -15.17 -3.68
CA THR A 41 9.35 -14.20 -2.70
C THR A 41 9.70 -12.86 -3.34
N THR A 42 10.19 -12.87 -4.59
CA THR A 42 10.45 -11.66 -5.36
C THR A 42 9.17 -10.96 -5.78
N THR A 43 8.16 -11.71 -6.24
CA THR A 43 6.84 -11.15 -6.56
C THR A 43 6.27 -10.41 -5.35
N LYS A 44 6.27 -11.03 -4.16
CA LYS A 44 5.83 -10.38 -2.92
C LYS A 44 6.57 -9.08 -2.61
N TYR A 45 7.89 -9.05 -2.82
CA TYR A 45 8.69 -7.85 -2.62
C TYR A 45 8.32 -6.73 -3.61
N VAL A 46 8.10 -7.10 -4.86
CA VAL A 46 7.66 -6.18 -5.91
C VAL A 46 6.26 -5.64 -5.62
N ASP A 47 5.33 -6.49 -5.14
CA ASP A 47 4.00 -6.08 -4.72
C ASP A 47 4.06 -5.03 -3.60
N GLN A 48 4.92 -5.23 -2.59
CA GLN A 48 5.14 -4.23 -1.54
C GLN A 48 5.63 -2.88 -2.10
N GLN A 49 6.53 -2.90 -3.09
CA GLN A 49 6.99 -1.68 -3.75
C GLN A 49 5.85 -0.98 -4.51
N TYR A 50 5.00 -1.73 -5.18
CA TYR A 50 3.84 -1.18 -5.87
C TYR A 50 2.86 -0.53 -4.89
N SER A 51 2.49 -1.18 -3.79
CA SER A 51 1.61 -0.60 -2.77
C SER A 51 2.16 0.72 -2.24
N VAL A 52 3.46 0.78 -1.90
CA VAL A 52 4.10 2.03 -1.44
C VAL A 52 4.05 3.12 -2.52
N MET A 53 4.38 2.77 -3.77
CA MET A 53 4.38 3.72 -4.88
C MET A 53 2.98 4.26 -5.17
N GLU A 54 1.95 3.43 -5.06
CA GLU A 54 0.56 3.85 -5.24
C GLU A 54 0.08 4.79 -4.14
N VAL A 55 0.42 4.52 -2.87
CA VAL A 55 0.12 5.43 -1.76
C VAL A 55 0.74 6.80 -2.03
N ILE A 56 2.03 6.83 -2.37
CA ILE A 56 2.73 8.08 -2.69
C ILE A 56 2.07 8.78 -3.89
N ARG A 57 1.68 8.03 -4.92
CA ARG A 57 1.05 8.58 -6.13
C ARG A 57 -0.29 9.23 -5.81
N TYR A 58 -1.18 8.56 -5.08
CA TYR A 58 -2.51 9.11 -4.75
C TYR A 58 -2.39 10.36 -3.89
N ILE A 59 -1.60 10.29 -2.81
CA ILE A 59 -1.42 11.44 -1.92
C ILE A 59 -0.75 12.60 -2.67
N ARG A 60 0.26 12.35 -3.50
CA ARG A 60 0.88 13.40 -4.32
C ARG A 60 -0.13 14.09 -5.23
N GLN A 61 -0.91 13.29 -5.97
CA GLN A 61 -1.89 13.80 -6.91
C GLN A 61 -2.91 14.71 -6.20
N ASP A 62 -3.37 14.30 -5.02
CA ASP A 62 -4.32 15.08 -4.23
C ASP A 62 -3.68 16.32 -3.61
N VAL A 63 -2.47 16.23 -3.08
CA VAL A 63 -1.72 17.40 -2.58
C VAL A 63 -1.51 18.42 -3.70
N GLU A 64 -1.13 17.99 -4.90
CA GLU A 64 -0.90 18.89 -6.02
C GLU A 64 -2.19 19.59 -6.47
N ALA A 65 -3.29 18.86 -6.59
CA ALA A 65 -4.57 19.38 -7.07
C ALA A 65 -5.40 20.13 -6.00
N ALA A 66 -5.17 19.89 -4.72
CA ALA A 66 -5.92 20.52 -3.65
C ALA A 66 -5.70 22.04 -3.59
N LYS A 67 -6.71 22.80 -3.18
CA LYS A 67 -6.59 24.21 -2.83
C LYS A 67 -6.19 24.39 -1.36
N ARG A 68 -6.73 23.54 -0.47
CA ARG A 68 -6.51 23.56 0.98
C ARG A 68 -6.22 22.17 1.51
N VAL A 69 -5.38 22.10 2.53
CA VAL A 69 -5.11 20.87 3.29
C VAL A 69 -5.54 21.10 4.74
N THR A 70 -6.40 20.22 5.27
CA THR A 70 -6.84 20.26 6.67
C THR A 70 -6.39 19.00 7.38
N TYR A 71 -5.88 19.15 8.60
CA TYR A 71 -5.41 18.05 9.43
C TYR A 71 -6.35 17.85 10.60
N VAL A 72 -6.76 16.61 10.82
CA VAL A 72 -7.54 16.21 11.99
C VAL A 72 -6.62 15.48 12.95
N LEU A 73 -6.52 16.02 14.15
CA LEU A 73 -5.70 15.48 15.21
C LEU A 73 -6.53 14.62 16.17
N ASP A 74 -5.90 13.55 16.66
CA ASP A 74 -6.37 12.80 17.81
C ASP A 74 -6.05 13.53 19.14
N ASP A 75 -6.55 12.99 20.25
CA ASP A 75 -6.29 13.46 21.62
C ASP A 75 -4.79 13.51 21.97
N SER A 76 -3.97 12.73 21.26
CA SER A 76 -2.52 12.64 21.43
C SER A 76 -1.74 13.59 20.50
N ALA A 77 -2.44 14.49 19.80
CA ALA A 77 -1.90 15.42 18.81
C ALA A 77 -1.21 14.74 17.60
N ASN A 78 -1.56 13.49 17.30
CA ASN A 78 -1.17 12.83 16.05
C ASN A 78 -2.21 13.07 14.97
N ILE A 79 -1.75 13.11 13.72
CA ILE A 79 -2.66 13.25 12.56
C ILE A 79 -3.38 11.92 12.34
N LYS A 80 -4.69 11.92 12.62
CA LYS A 80 -5.58 10.79 12.38
C LYS A 80 -6.03 10.71 10.93
N GLU A 81 -6.38 11.86 10.34
CA GLU A 81 -6.81 11.96 8.95
C GLU A 81 -6.39 13.29 8.32
N VAL A 82 -6.26 13.27 6.99
CA VAL A 82 -5.92 14.44 6.16
C VAL A 82 -7.05 14.68 5.17
N ILE A 83 -7.49 15.92 5.08
CA ILE A 83 -8.59 16.35 4.22
C ILE A 83 -8.04 17.29 3.15
N PHE A 84 -8.26 16.93 1.90
CA PHE A 84 -7.96 17.76 0.74
C PHE A 84 -9.24 18.40 0.20
N GLU A 85 -9.27 19.73 0.17
CA GLU A 85 -10.35 20.51 -0.46
C GLU A 85 -9.89 20.93 -1.85
N PHE A 86 -10.68 20.61 -2.87
CA PHE A 86 -10.37 20.90 -4.27
C PHE A 86 -11.05 22.20 -4.73
N PRO A 87 -10.61 22.78 -5.87
CA PRO A 87 -11.23 24.00 -6.41
C PRO A 87 -12.71 23.87 -6.78
N ASP A 88 -13.20 22.64 -6.99
CA ASP A 88 -14.59 22.32 -7.26
C ASP A 88 -15.41 22.08 -5.98
N GLU A 89 -14.86 22.41 -4.81
CA GLU A 89 -15.44 22.24 -3.48
C GLU A 89 -15.65 20.77 -3.06
N SER A 90 -15.17 19.81 -3.88
CA SER A 90 -15.10 18.42 -3.46
C SER A 90 -14.04 18.22 -2.38
N LEU A 91 -14.25 17.23 -1.52
CA LEU A 91 -13.37 16.87 -0.43
C LEU A 91 -12.91 15.42 -0.56
N ARG A 92 -11.63 15.18 -0.29
CA ARG A 92 -11.08 13.82 -0.13
C ARG A 92 -10.43 13.67 1.22
N PHE A 93 -10.91 12.68 1.94
CA PHE A 93 -10.45 12.29 3.27
C PHE A 93 -9.56 11.07 3.14
N TRP A 94 -8.36 11.17 3.69
CA TRP A 94 -7.39 10.08 3.72
C TRP A 94 -7.05 9.72 5.15
N LYS A 95 -7.11 8.43 5.46
CA LYS A 95 -6.65 7.90 6.74
C LYS A 95 -6.04 6.51 6.59
N PHE A 96 -5.11 6.20 7.48
CA PHE A 96 -4.66 4.83 7.67
C PHE A 96 -5.61 4.11 8.61
N GLY A 97 -6.00 2.90 8.27
CA GLY A 97 -6.95 2.14 9.08
C GLY A 97 -7.28 0.78 8.50
N SER A 98 -8.24 0.12 9.14
CA SER A 98 -8.83 -1.12 8.66
C SER A 98 -10.14 -0.79 7.95
N PHE A 99 -10.30 -1.29 6.72
CA PHE A 99 -11.44 -1.02 5.86
C PHE A 99 -12.02 -2.33 5.32
N HIS A 100 -13.30 -2.34 4.98
CA HIS A 100 -13.89 -3.45 4.24
C HIS A 100 -13.51 -3.32 2.76
N GLU A 101 -13.17 -4.45 2.13
CA GLU A 101 -12.83 -4.49 0.70
C GLU A 101 -14.09 -4.31 -0.17
N THR A 102 -15.24 -4.82 0.30
CA THR A 102 -16.57 -4.60 -0.26
C THR A 102 -17.63 -4.55 0.85
N ASP A 103 -18.81 -3.97 0.57
CA ASP A 103 -19.92 -3.81 1.53
C ASP A 103 -20.44 -5.15 2.12
N ASP A 104 -20.11 -6.28 1.48
CA ASP A 104 -20.54 -7.62 1.87
C ASP A 104 -19.40 -8.48 2.48
N ASP A 105 -18.16 -7.97 2.55
CA ASP A 105 -17.00 -8.75 3.02
C ASP A 105 -16.78 -8.66 4.53
N ILE A 106 -16.59 -9.83 5.16
CA ILE A 106 -16.17 -9.97 6.56
C ILE A 106 -14.69 -9.60 6.74
N ASP A 107 -13.90 -9.69 5.67
CA ASP A 107 -12.46 -9.48 5.72
C ASP A 107 -12.12 -7.98 5.70
N THR A 108 -11.53 -7.51 6.79
CA THR A 108 -10.99 -6.16 6.91
C THR A 108 -9.56 -6.12 6.37
N VAL A 109 -9.29 -5.21 5.45
CA VAL A 109 -7.95 -4.92 4.95
C VAL A 109 -7.33 -3.73 5.67
N ASN A 110 -6.09 -3.92 6.15
CA ASN A 110 -5.30 -2.86 6.76
C ASN A 110 -4.60 -2.06 5.68
N GLY A 111 -4.82 -0.74 5.63
CA GLY A 111 -4.25 0.04 4.56
C GLY A 111 -4.58 1.51 4.58
N LEU A 112 -4.66 2.10 3.38
CA LEU A 112 -5.04 3.48 3.15
C LEU A 112 -6.47 3.54 2.63
N GLY A 113 -7.32 4.29 3.34
CA GLY A 113 -8.71 4.49 2.98
C GLY A 113 -8.96 5.87 2.41
N LEU A 114 -9.92 5.93 1.50
CA LEU A 114 -10.43 7.15 0.88
C LEU A 114 -11.91 7.30 1.20
N LYS A 115 -12.30 8.50 1.64
CA LYS A 115 -13.69 8.95 1.64
C LYS A 115 -13.79 10.17 0.73
N ASN A 116 -14.66 10.10 -0.28
CA ASN A 116 -14.85 11.15 -1.27
C ASN A 116 -16.22 11.81 -1.08
N VAL A 117 -16.24 13.11 -0.86
CA VAL A 117 -17.45 13.88 -0.61
C VAL A 117 -17.55 14.99 -1.66
N LYS A 118 -18.64 14.98 -2.43
CA LYS A 118 -18.85 15.97 -3.51
C LYS A 118 -19.49 17.26 -3.05
N GLU A 119 -20.26 17.21 -1.96
CA GLU A 119 -21.00 18.33 -1.40
C GLU A 119 -21.02 18.18 0.11
N TYR A 120 -20.77 19.27 0.83
CA TYR A 120 -20.82 19.33 2.30
C TYR A 120 -21.90 20.35 2.70
N ASP A 121 -22.55 20.13 3.84
CA ASP A 121 -23.70 20.94 4.22
C ASP A 121 -23.26 22.27 4.83
N GLU A 122 -22.41 22.21 5.86
CA GLU A 122 -21.84 23.38 6.51
C GLU A 122 -20.37 23.16 6.83
N ARG A 123 -19.58 24.23 6.68
CA ARG A 123 -18.21 24.34 7.14
C ARG A 123 -18.17 25.34 8.29
N ASP A 124 -17.69 24.91 9.44
CA ASP A 124 -17.41 25.82 10.54
C ASP A 124 -16.21 26.71 10.18
N GLU A 125 -16.43 28.03 10.12
CA GLU A 125 -15.38 28.99 9.75
C GLU A 125 -14.27 29.12 10.79
N VAL A 126 -14.57 28.79 12.05
CA VAL A 126 -13.67 28.90 13.20
C VAL A 126 -12.83 27.64 13.35
N THR A 127 -13.45 26.47 13.30
CA THR A 127 -12.77 25.18 13.49
C THR A 127 -12.31 24.53 12.19
N GLY A 128 -12.87 24.95 11.04
CA GLY A 128 -12.59 24.36 9.74
C GLY A 128 -13.20 22.97 9.55
N VAL A 129 -14.09 22.54 10.44
CA VAL A 129 -14.77 21.24 10.42
C VAL A 129 -15.84 21.23 9.35
N TYR A 130 -15.95 20.10 8.65
CA TYR A 130 -17.01 19.83 7.69
C TYR A 130 -18.08 18.97 8.34
N SER A 131 -19.34 19.39 8.21
CA SER A 131 -20.51 18.61 8.59
C SER A 131 -21.10 17.92 7.36
N PHE A 132 -21.57 16.69 7.56
CA PHE A 132 -22.12 15.83 6.50
C PHE A 132 -23.43 15.20 6.97
N THR A 133 -24.49 15.36 6.18
CA THR A 133 -25.79 14.73 6.41
C THR A 133 -25.76 13.24 6.01
N ASP A 134 -24.96 12.89 5.00
CA ASP A 134 -24.74 11.52 4.57
C ASP A 134 -23.47 10.91 5.18
N SER A 135 -23.62 9.71 5.75
CA SER A 135 -22.50 8.91 6.22
C SER A 135 -21.80 8.24 5.03
N VAL A 136 -20.96 8.99 4.31
CA VAL A 136 -20.04 8.38 3.34
C VAL A 136 -18.94 7.66 4.13
N GLU A 137 -18.86 6.35 3.95
CA GLU A 137 -17.85 5.51 4.58
C GLU A 137 -16.51 5.59 3.85
N TYR A 138 -15.46 5.09 4.51
CA TYR A 138 -14.15 4.98 3.90
C TYR A 138 -14.04 3.68 3.11
N THR A 139 -13.61 3.77 1.87
CA THR A 139 -13.26 2.61 1.04
C THR A 139 -11.76 2.36 1.12
N GLY A 140 -11.34 1.12 1.39
CA GLY A 140 -9.93 0.72 1.33
C GLY A 140 -9.43 0.77 -0.12
N VAL A 141 -8.47 1.65 -0.42
CA VAL A 141 -7.95 1.82 -1.78
C VAL A 141 -6.63 1.07 -1.98
N ILE A 142 -5.85 0.95 -0.90
CA ILE A 142 -4.59 0.20 -0.88
C ILE A 142 -4.57 -0.63 0.38
N ASP A 143 -4.25 -1.92 0.26
CA ASP A 143 -4.17 -2.88 1.34
C ASP A 143 -2.73 -3.18 1.79
N ARG A 144 -2.60 -4.05 2.79
CA ARG A 144 -1.34 -4.64 3.27
C ARG A 144 -0.31 -3.61 3.70
N LEU A 145 -0.75 -2.60 4.46
CA LEU A 145 0.14 -1.66 5.14
C LEU A 145 0.19 -1.95 6.63
N ASP A 146 1.38 -1.81 7.21
CA ASP A 146 1.59 -1.84 8.65
C ASP A 146 1.09 -0.53 9.25
N LEU A 147 -0.10 -0.57 9.84
CA LEU A 147 -0.77 0.57 10.47
C LEU A 147 -0.03 1.11 11.70
N THR A 148 0.88 0.32 12.29
CA THR A 148 1.64 0.78 13.47
C THR A 148 2.79 1.70 13.09
N GLN A 149 3.21 1.66 11.83
CA GLN A 149 4.35 2.44 11.30
C GLN A 149 3.95 3.39 10.17
N SER A 150 2.81 3.16 9.52
CA SER A 150 2.29 4.04 8.47
C SER A 150 1.46 5.18 9.07
N LYS A 151 1.83 6.43 8.77
CA LYS A 151 1.17 7.61 9.33
C LYS A 151 1.37 8.86 8.47
N PHE A 152 0.49 9.82 8.69
CA PHE A 152 0.69 11.21 8.29
C PHE A 152 1.34 11.99 9.43
N ASP A 153 2.20 12.94 9.09
CA ASP A 153 2.87 13.84 10.03
C ASP A 153 3.13 15.20 9.33
N VAL A 154 3.57 16.20 10.08
CA VAL A 154 3.97 17.51 9.52
C VAL A 154 5.24 18.03 10.20
N ASP A 155 5.92 18.96 9.55
CA ASP A 155 7.15 19.58 10.06
C ASP A 155 6.89 20.47 11.30
N THR A 156 5.82 21.25 11.28
CA THR A 156 5.45 22.14 12.39
C THR A 156 3.96 22.45 12.42
N PHE A 157 3.40 22.56 13.61
CA PHE A 157 2.04 23.09 13.82
C PHE A 157 2.06 24.57 14.28
N SER A 158 3.12 25.31 14.00
CA SER A 158 3.25 26.72 14.39
C SER A 158 2.23 27.64 13.69
N GLY A 159 2.07 28.88 14.16
CA GLY A 159 0.98 29.78 13.78
C GLY A 159 0.88 30.13 12.29
N ASP A 160 1.95 29.92 11.52
CA ASP A 160 1.96 30.10 10.05
C ASP A 160 1.56 28.83 9.28
N GLY A 161 1.27 27.75 10.00
CA GLY A 161 0.91 26.43 9.46
C GLY A 161 2.11 25.55 9.10
N PRO A 162 1.85 24.27 8.80
CA PRO A 162 2.89 23.35 8.34
C PRO A 162 3.40 23.74 6.95
N THR A 163 4.69 23.58 6.71
CA THR A 163 5.27 23.79 5.39
C THR A 163 5.42 22.49 4.61
N GLN A 164 5.44 21.36 5.31
CA GLN A 164 5.58 20.03 4.72
C GLN A 164 4.57 19.04 5.32
N LEU A 165 3.91 18.28 4.45
CA LEU A 165 3.19 17.06 4.81
C LEU A 165 4.15 15.89 4.66
N ILE A 166 4.38 15.18 5.77
CA ILE A 166 5.26 14.01 5.85
C ILE A 166 4.40 12.76 5.80
N LEU A 167 4.69 11.89 4.84
CA LEU A 167 4.02 10.62 4.64
C LEU A 167 5.01 9.50 4.96
N THR A 168 4.75 8.77 6.05
CA THR A 168 5.52 7.58 6.42
C THR A 168 4.73 6.35 6.05
N ILE A 169 5.33 5.44 5.28
CA ILE A 169 4.67 4.23 4.80
C ILE A 169 5.53 3.02 5.13
N LYS A 170 4.88 2.00 5.65
CA LYS A 170 5.46 0.70 5.90
C LYS A 170 4.53 -0.38 5.36
N PRO A 171 4.90 -1.13 4.32
CA PRO A 171 4.09 -2.27 3.89
C PRO A 171 4.24 -3.45 4.86
N GLU A 172 3.23 -4.30 4.93
CA GLU A 172 3.27 -5.52 5.74
C GLU A 172 4.36 -6.48 5.25
N GLN A 173 5.00 -7.20 6.18
CA GLN A 173 6.00 -8.20 5.84
C GLN A 173 5.37 -9.48 5.27
N LEU A 174 5.42 -9.64 3.95
CA LEU A 174 4.84 -10.80 3.24
C LEU A 174 5.77 -12.03 3.26
N ASN A 175 7.08 -11.82 3.38
CA ASN A 175 8.07 -12.89 3.50
C ASN A 175 8.42 -13.12 4.99
N LYS A 176 7.70 -14.03 5.67
CA LYS A 176 7.78 -14.22 7.13
C LYS A 176 8.86 -15.18 7.64
N THR A 177 9.52 -15.94 6.76
CA THR A 177 10.42 -17.05 7.16
C THR A 177 11.84 -16.88 6.61
N LYS A 178 12.26 -17.71 5.65
CA LYS A 178 13.63 -17.82 5.11
C LYS A 178 14.07 -16.58 4.33
N TYR A 179 13.11 -15.86 3.73
CA TYR A 179 13.36 -14.75 2.81
C TYR A 179 13.00 -13.38 3.39
N LYS A 180 13.11 -13.19 4.72
CA LYS A 180 12.80 -11.91 5.38
C LYS A 180 13.57 -10.71 4.82
N GLY A 181 14.79 -10.92 4.33
CA GLY A 181 15.57 -9.88 3.65
C GLY A 181 14.94 -9.35 2.36
N ARG A 182 13.97 -10.07 1.79
CA ARG A 182 13.18 -9.67 0.60
C ARG A 182 11.86 -9.04 1.02
N ASN A 183 11.90 -8.19 2.04
CA ASN A 183 10.81 -7.28 2.38
C ASN A 183 11.34 -5.86 2.34
N ILE A 184 10.45 -4.88 2.26
CA ILE A 184 10.78 -3.51 2.61
C ILE A 184 10.96 -3.43 4.13
N ASN A 185 12.22 -3.37 4.57
CA ASN A 185 12.59 -3.46 5.99
C ASN A 185 12.68 -2.11 6.71
N GLU A 186 12.78 -1.02 5.96
CA GLU A 186 12.75 0.34 6.51
C GLU A 186 11.43 1.04 6.23
N ASN A 187 11.19 2.18 6.88
CA ASN A 187 10.07 3.05 6.56
C ASN A 187 10.40 3.88 5.32
N ILE A 188 9.43 4.01 4.42
CA ILE A 188 9.55 4.92 3.28
C ILE A 188 8.89 6.23 3.67
N ILE A 189 9.71 7.28 3.77
CA ILE A 189 9.28 8.62 4.17
C ILE A 189 9.32 9.51 2.94
N THR A 190 8.20 10.17 2.64
CA THR A 190 8.09 11.15 1.55
C THR A 190 7.55 12.46 2.11
N GLU A 191 8.15 13.57 1.70
CA GLU A 191 7.75 14.91 2.12
C GLU A 191 7.13 15.66 0.94
N PHE A 192 5.95 16.24 1.15
CA PHE A 192 5.27 17.08 0.18
C PHE A 192 5.26 18.51 0.69
N SER A 193 5.70 19.46 -0.14
CA SER A 193 5.55 20.87 0.21
C SER A 193 4.08 21.28 0.15
N VAL A 194 3.59 21.91 1.22
CA VAL A 194 2.22 22.43 1.33
C VAL A 194 2.18 23.91 1.66
N ARG A 195 3.34 24.59 1.70
CA ARG A 195 3.46 26.03 2.02
C ARG A 195 2.57 26.95 1.16
N TYR A 196 2.30 26.54 -0.08
CA TYR A 196 1.50 27.32 -1.03
C TYR A 196 -0.01 26.98 -0.96
N LYS A 197 -0.41 26.10 -0.04
CA LYS A 197 -1.80 25.73 0.20
C LYS A 197 -2.36 26.53 1.37
N LEU A 198 -3.67 26.73 1.35
CA LEU A 198 -4.36 27.15 2.56
C LEU A 198 -4.34 25.98 3.56
N PHE A 199 -4.23 26.25 4.86
CA PHE A 199 -4.26 25.20 5.88
C PHE A 199 -5.41 25.36 6.86
N GLY A 200 -5.84 24.25 7.44
CA GLY A 200 -6.77 24.17 8.56
C GLY A 200 -6.29 23.13 9.56
N LYS A 201 -6.57 23.33 10.85
CA LYS A 201 -6.24 22.39 11.92
C LYS A 201 -7.47 22.17 12.78
N TYR A 202 -7.84 20.91 12.96
CA TYR A 202 -8.95 20.50 13.82
C TYR A 202 -8.47 19.49 14.86
N THR A 203 -8.97 19.61 16.09
CA THR A 203 -8.75 18.65 17.18
C THR A 203 -10.12 18.10 17.57
N GLU A 204 -10.27 16.77 17.53
CA GLU A 204 -11.52 16.10 17.88
C GLU A 204 -11.66 16.13 19.42
N GLY A 205 -12.43 17.06 20.01
CA GLY A 205 -12.61 17.09 21.47
C GLY A 205 -13.02 18.37 22.20
N ASP A 206 -13.39 19.47 21.52
CA ASP A 206 -13.97 20.68 22.16
C ASP A 206 -15.50 20.76 21.99
#